data_AF-A0A9R1GB35-F1
#
_entry.id   AF-A0A9R1GB35-F1
#
_cell.length_a   1.000
_cell.length_b   1.000
_cell.length_c   1.000
_cell.angle_alpha   90.00
_cell.angle_beta   90.00
_cell.angle_gamma   90.00
#
_symmetry.space_group_name_H-M   'P 1'
#
loop_
_entity.id
_entity.type
_entity.pdbx_description
1 polymer ?
#
loop_
_entity_poly.entity_id
_entity_poly.type
_entity_poly.pdbx_seq_one_letter_code
_entity_poly.pdbx_strand_id
1 'polypeptide(L)'
;MANPRLLLRRILCVAAAAAFLSAPVSAIRKDIGFAAPIICRTTVQGRHLISDDNGYVCSALSIDPWSRCCPQTGERFSCQGCNLDSQCCNSYEYCVSCCLNPSMTKEADVLKLKVAKPVTAGTYANIFDFCMGRCRHSSASVVHENAYLSDFHHCFLVQQNSSAGSTESNFGSRLDGINVILGRQGESCSSACRAKGQSCVPSRLSELNKCQILQKYMRCKNGCFPSLGPDQPAEVVDEAPKNLNPGACLYMQMDDRLTCDGSHQHTRRLCPCA
;
A
#
# COMPACT_ATOMS: atom_id res chain seq x y z
N MET A 1 7.86 92.14 -46.95
CA MET A 1 6.98 93.29 -46.65
C MET A 1 5.55 92.90 -46.98
N ALA A 2 4.63 93.03 -46.00
CA ALA A 2 3.14 92.97 -45.99
C ALA A 2 2.43 91.81 -46.77
N ASN A 3 1.71 90.83 -46.18
CA ASN A 3 0.51 90.81 -45.30
C ASN A 3 -0.75 91.45 -45.96
N PRO A 4 -2.03 91.11 -45.66
CA PRO A 4 -2.70 89.95 -45.02
C PRO A 4 -3.98 89.46 -45.78
N ARG A 5 -4.62 88.36 -45.31
CA ARG A 5 -6.05 87.91 -45.41
C ARG A 5 -6.05 86.37 -45.51
N LEU A 6 -5.77 85.61 -44.45
CA LEU A 6 -6.56 85.42 -43.22
C LEU A 6 -8.06 85.19 -43.48
N LEU A 7 -8.50 83.98 -43.09
CA LEU A 7 -9.85 83.60 -42.66
C LEU A 7 -10.96 83.64 -43.71
N LEU A 8 -11.22 82.52 -44.42
CA LEU A 8 -12.59 81.97 -44.53
C LEU A 8 -12.69 80.62 -45.27
N ARG A 9 -11.93 79.57 -44.92
CA ARG A 9 -12.21 78.24 -45.51
C ARG A 9 -11.71 77.01 -44.77
N ARG A 10 -11.70 77.04 -43.44
CA ARG A 10 -11.42 75.87 -42.59
C ARG A 10 -12.45 75.67 -41.48
N ILE A 11 -13.72 75.93 -41.79
CA ILE A 11 -14.84 75.61 -40.89
C ILE A 11 -15.94 74.95 -41.71
N LEU A 12 -15.67 73.74 -42.18
CA LEU A 12 -16.65 72.71 -42.51
C LEU A 12 -15.80 71.44 -42.69
N CYS A 13 -16.15 70.35 -42.01
CA CYS A 13 -15.38 69.10 -41.84
C CYS A 13 -14.61 68.92 -40.52
N VAL A 14 -15.10 69.47 -39.40
CA VAL A 14 -14.74 68.92 -38.06
C VAL A 14 -15.94 68.24 -37.37
N ALA A 15 -17.14 68.29 -37.96
CA ALA A 15 -18.33 67.66 -37.41
C ALA A 15 -18.57 66.25 -37.99
N ALA A 16 -17.64 65.30 -37.81
CA ALA A 16 -17.91 63.87 -38.07
C ALA A 16 -16.85 62.93 -37.44
N ALA A 17 -16.24 63.28 -36.31
CA ALA A 17 -15.29 62.39 -35.63
C ALA A 17 -15.51 62.32 -34.10
N ALA A 18 -16.75 62.54 -33.65
CA ALA A 18 -17.14 62.45 -32.25
C ALA A 18 -18.09 61.27 -32.03
N ALA A 19 -17.65 60.04 -32.34
CA ALA A 19 -18.42 58.84 -31.99
C ALA A 19 -17.58 57.55 -31.90
N PHE A 20 -16.31 57.61 -31.52
CA PHE A 20 -15.60 56.39 -31.08
C PHE A 20 -14.65 56.76 -29.93
N LEU A 21 -15.24 57.01 -28.76
CA LEU A 21 -14.52 56.91 -27.50
C LEU A 21 -14.05 55.45 -27.40
N SER A 22 -12.79 55.22 -27.80
CA SER A 22 -12.07 54.00 -27.48
C SER A 22 -12.03 53.92 -25.97
N ALA A 23 -12.83 53.02 -25.40
CA ALA A 23 -12.72 52.68 -24.00
C ALA A 23 -11.25 52.37 -23.71
N PRO A 24 -10.65 52.91 -22.63
CA PRO A 24 -9.35 52.44 -22.22
C PRO A 24 -9.55 50.97 -21.86
N VAL A 25 -9.09 50.07 -22.73
CA VAL A 25 -8.93 48.66 -22.40
C VAL A 25 -7.80 48.62 -21.39
N SER A 26 -8.13 48.90 -20.13
CA SER A 26 -7.29 48.55 -19.01
C SER A 26 -7.37 47.04 -18.91
N ALA A 27 -6.51 46.37 -19.69
CA ALA A 27 -6.17 44.98 -19.47
C ALA A 27 -5.37 44.91 -18.16
N ILE A 28 -6.06 45.13 -17.04
CA ILE A 28 -5.59 44.68 -15.74
C ILE A 28 -5.51 43.16 -15.91
N ARG A 29 -4.29 42.62 -16.05
CA ARG A 29 -4.05 41.21 -15.75
C ARG A 29 -4.44 41.04 -14.28
N LYS A 30 -5.73 40.76 -14.04
CA LYS A 30 -6.14 40.02 -12.86
C LYS A 30 -5.38 38.71 -12.95
N ASP A 31 -4.69 38.38 -11.87
CA ASP A 31 -3.88 37.17 -11.71
C ASP A 31 -2.46 37.27 -12.28
N ILE A 32 -1.64 38.13 -11.65
CA ILE A 32 -0.34 37.60 -11.19
C ILE A 32 -0.69 36.67 -10.03
N GLY A 33 -1.17 35.48 -10.39
CA GLY A 33 -1.27 34.37 -9.46
C GLY A 33 0.14 33.94 -9.15
N PHE A 34 0.78 34.57 -8.16
CA PHE A 34 1.82 33.85 -7.43
C PHE A 34 1.11 32.63 -6.87
N ALA A 35 1.34 31.46 -7.48
CA ALA A 35 0.90 30.20 -6.94
C ALA A 35 1.31 30.21 -5.47
N ALA A 36 0.33 30.06 -4.56
CA ALA A 36 0.61 30.04 -3.14
C ALA A 36 1.79 29.07 -2.90
N PRO A 37 2.79 29.45 -2.09
CA PRO A 37 3.96 28.61 -1.89
C PRO A 37 3.50 27.22 -1.46
N ILE A 38 3.93 26.19 -2.18
CA ILE A 38 3.61 24.80 -1.87
C ILE A 38 4.27 24.51 -0.53
N ILE A 39 3.45 24.34 0.50
CA ILE A 39 3.89 23.97 1.85
C ILE A 39 3.44 22.54 2.07
N CYS A 40 4.38 21.65 2.32
CA CYS A 40 4.11 20.24 2.60
C CYS A 40 3.80 20.02 4.07
N ARG A 41 2.93 19.05 4.31
CA ARG A 41 2.76 18.44 5.63
C ARG A 41 3.75 17.29 5.76
N THR A 42 4.27 17.08 6.97
CA THR A 42 5.33 16.08 7.21
C THR A 42 5.07 15.26 8.45
N THR A 43 5.60 14.04 8.48
CA THR A 43 5.66 13.22 9.69
C THR A 43 6.55 13.88 10.75
N VAL A 44 6.01 14.19 11.93
CA VAL A 44 6.73 14.92 13.00
C VAL A 44 7.48 13.97 13.96
N GLN A 45 7.30 12.66 13.82
CA GLN A 45 7.71 11.68 14.85
C GLN A 45 9.08 11.03 14.62
N GLY A 46 9.58 11.02 13.39
CA GLY A 46 10.84 10.36 13.04
C GLY A 46 12.07 11.12 13.51
N ARG A 47 13.04 10.42 14.12
CA ARG A 47 14.32 11.04 14.54
C ARG A 47 15.25 11.35 13.36
N HIS A 48 15.22 10.50 12.34
CA HIS A 48 16.21 10.53 11.25
C HIS A 48 15.60 10.73 9.87
N LEU A 49 14.38 10.22 9.66
CA LEU A 49 13.65 10.28 8.41
C LEU A 49 12.37 11.10 8.61
N ILE A 50 11.91 11.68 7.51
CA ILE A 50 10.63 12.38 7.40
C ILE A 50 9.97 11.93 6.10
N SER A 51 8.66 11.66 6.15
CA SER A 51 7.81 11.57 4.97
C SER A 51 6.97 12.83 4.83
N ASP A 52 6.88 13.37 3.63
CA ASP A 52 5.94 14.45 3.30
C ASP A 52 4.62 13.93 2.71
N ASP A 53 3.63 14.81 2.57
CA ASP A 53 2.31 14.54 2.00
C ASP A 53 2.31 14.40 0.48
N ASN A 54 3.41 14.78 -0.19
CA ASN A 54 3.65 14.43 -1.58
C ASN A 54 4.12 12.97 -1.75
N GLY A 55 4.52 12.32 -0.66
CA GLY A 55 4.93 10.92 -0.62
C GLY A 55 6.43 10.70 -0.76
N TYR A 56 7.26 11.72 -0.60
CA TYR A 56 8.72 11.57 -0.56
C TYR A 56 9.21 11.32 0.86
N VAL A 57 10.23 10.49 0.98
CA VAL A 57 10.95 10.24 2.24
C VAL A 57 12.36 10.81 2.12
N CYS A 58 12.76 11.60 3.11
CA CYS A 58 14.09 12.19 3.15
C CYS A 58 14.63 12.22 4.58
N SER A 59 15.93 12.53 4.72
CA SER A 59 16.49 12.78 6.05
C SER A 59 15.88 14.05 6.64
N ALA A 60 15.68 14.06 7.95
CA ALA A 60 15.22 15.24 8.69
C ALA A 60 16.11 16.48 8.48
N LEU A 61 17.38 16.29 8.10
CA LEU A 61 18.33 17.37 7.80
C LEU A 61 18.21 17.92 6.37
N SER A 62 17.59 17.16 5.47
CA SER A 62 17.45 17.50 4.05
C SER A 62 16.11 18.15 3.69
N ILE A 63 15.21 18.31 4.67
CA ILE A 63 13.92 18.98 4.49
C ILE A 63 14.13 20.46 4.14
N ASP A 64 13.37 20.97 3.18
CA ASP A 64 13.44 22.39 2.84
C ASP A 64 12.88 23.25 3.99
N PRO A 65 13.63 24.23 4.53
CA PRO A 65 13.18 25.03 5.67
C PRO A 65 11.92 25.85 5.42
N TRP A 66 11.67 26.24 4.17
CA TRP A 66 10.57 27.14 3.81
C TRP A 66 9.29 26.38 3.46
N SER A 67 9.36 25.47 2.49
CA SER A 67 8.24 24.66 2.02
C SER A 67 7.95 23.46 2.91
N ARG A 68 8.89 23.05 3.78
CA ARG A 68 8.81 21.83 4.60
C ARG A 68 8.69 20.54 3.76
N CYS A 69 8.94 20.59 2.45
CA CYS A 69 8.89 19.43 1.58
C CYS A 69 10.21 18.66 1.59
N CYS A 70 10.16 17.36 1.31
CA CYS A 70 11.35 16.59 1.02
C CYS A 70 11.85 16.91 -0.40
N PRO A 71 13.18 16.81 -0.66
CA PRO A 71 13.72 16.94 -2.00
C PRO A 71 13.14 15.87 -2.94
N GLN A 72 12.79 16.26 -4.16
CA GLN A 72 12.26 15.35 -5.20
C GLN A 72 13.38 14.56 -5.89
N THR A 73 14.32 14.02 -5.12
CA THR A 73 15.51 13.32 -5.63
C THR A 73 15.42 11.80 -5.48
N GLY A 74 14.33 11.28 -4.91
CA GLY A 74 14.12 9.85 -4.65
C GLY A 74 12.81 9.30 -5.23
N GLU A 75 12.54 8.02 -4.97
CA GLU A 75 11.28 7.39 -5.36
C GLU A 75 10.11 7.97 -4.58
N ARG A 76 9.07 8.39 -5.30
CA ARG A 76 7.81 8.81 -4.71
C ARG A 76 7.03 7.57 -4.25
N PHE A 77 6.46 7.63 -3.05
CA PHE A 77 5.73 6.53 -2.43
C PHE A 77 6.60 5.28 -2.19
N SER A 78 7.84 5.48 -1.77
CA SER A 78 8.78 4.39 -1.53
C SER A 78 8.27 3.45 -0.43
N CYS A 79 8.24 2.15 -0.74
CA CYS A 79 7.90 1.06 0.17
C CYS A 79 9.14 0.36 0.72
N GLN A 80 10.28 1.05 0.81
CA GLN A 80 11.51 0.46 1.32
C GLN A 80 11.32 -0.04 2.76
N GLY A 81 11.69 -1.31 3.02
CA GLY A 81 11.49 -1.92 4.33
C GLY A 81 10.03 -2.27 4.66
N CYS A 82 9.16 -2.31 3.64
CA CYS A 82 7.79 -2.78 3.76
C CYS A 82 7.62 -4.19 3.19
N ASN A 83 6.87 -5.03 3.89
CA ASN A 83 6.33 -6.27 3.35
C ASN A 83 4.96 -5.97 2.73
N LEU A 84 4.84 -6.12 1.41
CA LEU A 84 3.63 -5.76 0.67
C LEU A 84 2.48 -6.76 0.88
N ASP A 85 2.75 -8.00 1.28
CA ASP A 85 1.71 -8.98 1.62
C ASP A 85 1.01 -8.61 2.93
N SER A 86 1.77 -8.23 3.96
CA SER A 86 1.23 -7.82 5.25
C SER A 86 0.85 -6.34 5.30
N GLN A 87 1.32 -5.54 4.33
CA GLN A 87 1.20 -4.08 4.31
C GLN A 87 1.71 -3.44 5.61
N CYS A 88 2.79 -4.01 6.12
CA CYS A 88 3.50 -3.59 7.31
C CYS A 88 4.96 -3.30 6.99
N CYS A 89 5.52 -2.30 7.65
CA CYS A 89 6.89 -1.83 7.46
C CYS A 89 7.63 -1.79 8.79
N ASN A 90 8.96 -1.85 8.70
CA ASN A 90 9.84 -1.69 9.85
C ASN A 90 10.18 -0.22 10.16
N SER A 91 9.79 0.71 9.29
CA SER A 91 9.91 2.16 9.48
C SER A 91 8.56 2.85 9.31
N TYR A 92 8.29 3.79 10.22
CA TYR A 92 7.08 4.60 10.20
C TYR A 92 6.98 5.47 8.94
N GLU A 93 8.07 6.12 8.57
CA GLU A 93 8.11 7.08 7.46
C GLU A 93 7.90 6.39 6.12
N TYR A 94 8.55 5.22 5.92
CA TYR A 94 8.30 4.40 4.73
C TYR A 94 6.91 3.78 4.73
N CYS A 95 6.33 3.45 5.89
CA CYS A 95 4.91 3.05 5.96
C CYS A 95 3.99 4.16 5.46
N VAL A 96 4.19 5.40 5.92
CA VAL A 96 3.38 6.55 5.50
C VAL A 96 3.54 6.79 4.00
N SER A 97 4.77 6.83 3.49
CA SER A 97 5.05 7.02 2.07
C SER A 97 4.43 5.92 1.20
N CYS A 98 4.59 4.65 1.57
CA CYS A 98 4.01 3.52 0.86
C CYS A 98 2.47 3.53 0.88
N CYS A 99 1.88 3.89 2.03
CA CYS A 99 0.44 3.99 2.20
C CYS A 99 -0.19 5.06 1.31
N LEU A 100 0.52 6.16 1.06
CA LEU A 100 0.05 7.23 0.16
C LEU A 100 -0.03 6.80 -1.31
N ASN A 101 0.59 5.66 -1.68
CA ASN A 101 0.54 5.16 -3.03
C ASN A 101 -0.92 4.84 -3.43
N PRO A 102 -1.47 5.44 -4.51
CA PRO A 102 -2.82 5.14 -4.98
C PRO A 102 -3.06 3.66 -5.35
N SER A 103 -1.99 2.93 -5.68
CA SER A 103 -2.06 1.48 -5.94
C SER A 103 -2.25 0.66 -4.66
N MET A 104 -1.87 1.20 -3.50
CA MET A 104 -2.00 0.54 -2.19
C MET A 104 -3.29 0.98 -1.47
N THR A 105 -3.58 2.28 -1.51
CA THR A 105 -4.68 2.88 -0.76
C THR A 105 -5.54 3.76 -1.66
N LYS A 106 -6.82 3.43 -1.75
CA LYS A 106 -7.80 4.25 -2.48
C LYS A 106 -8.40 5.29 -1.54
N GLU A 107 -8.26 6.55 -1.89
CA GLU A 107 -8.75 7.69 -1.08
C GLU A 107 -10.25 7.57 -0.74
N ALA A 108 -11.07 7.20 -1.72
CA ALA A 108 -12.52 7.06 -1.55
C ALA A 108 -12.95 6.03 -0.49
N ASP A 109 -12.10 5.02 -0.25
CA ASP A 109 -12.37 3.93 0.69
C ASP A 109 -11.93 4.30 2.11
N VAL A 110 -10.87 5.11 2.25
CA VAL A 110 -10.26 5.40 3.54
C VAL A 110 -10.77 6.65 4.23
N LEU A 111 -11.20 7.67 3.48
CA LEU A 111 -11.74 8.91 4.07
C LEU A 111 -13.07 8.71 4.79
N LYS A 112 -13.77 7.59 4.51
CA LYS A 112 -15.02 7.22 5.18
C LYS A 112 -14.78 6.48 6.51
N LEU A 113 -13.54 6.09 6.80
CA LEU A 113 -13.20 5.33 7.99
C LEU A 113 -13.09 6.26 9.20
N LYS A 114 -13.55 5.76 10.35
CA LYS A 114 -13.39 6.47 11.62
C LYS A 114 -11.94 6.41 12.09
N VAL A 115 -11.47 7.49 12.68
CA VAL A 115 -10.11 7.60 13.24
C VAL A 115 -9.90 6.60 14.38
N ALA A 116 -10.95 6.31 15.16
CA ALA A 116 -10.91 5.41 16.30
C ALA A 116 -12.21 4.60 16.44
N LYS A 117 -12.20 3.60 17.32
CA LYS A 117 -13.36 2.73 17.63
C LYS A 117 -14.58 3.45 18.22
N PRO A 118 -14.47 4.49 19.07
CA PRO A 118 -15.63 5.14 19.68
C PRO A 118 -16.61 5.67 18.64
N VAL A 119 -17.92 5.59 18.93
CA VAL A 119 -18.99 6.02 18.01
C VAL A 119 -18.87 7.51 17.67
N THR A 120 -18.37 8.31 18.61
CA THR A 120 -18.12 9.76 18.50
C THR A 120 -16.87 10.12 17.69
N ALA A 121 -16.05 9.15 17.29
CA ALA A 121 -14.84 9.43 16.52
C ALA A 121 -15.18 9.96 15.12
N GLY A 122 -14.54 11.07 14.74
CA GLY A 122 -14.61 11.61 13.39
C GLY A 122 -13.90 10.74 12.35
N THR A 123 -13.95 11.17 11.10
CA THR A 123 -13.22 10.56 9.97
C THR A 123 -11.90 11.28 9.71
N TYR A 124 -11.06 10.70 8.85
CA TYR A 124 -9.82 11.35 8.41
C TYR A 124 -10.13 12.50 7.43
N ALA A 125 -9.35 13.59 7.53
CA ALA A 125 -9.54 14.78 6.67
C ALA A 125 -8.97 14.57 5.26
N ASN A 126 -7.88 13.82 5.13
CA ASN A 126 -7.20 13.51 3.87
C ASN A 126 -6.43 12.19 4.01
N ILE A 127 -5.94 11.66 2.89
CA ILE A 127 -5.23 10.38 2.83
C ILE A 127 -3.93 10.40 3.65
N PHE A 128 -3.27 11.55 3.75
CA PHE A 128 -2.05 11.71 4.54
C PHE A 128 -2.32 11.52 6.04
N ASP A 129 -3.39 12.12 6.57
CA ASP A 129 -3.80 11.93 7.97
C ASP A 129 -4.20 10.48 8.26
N PHE A 130 -4.85 9.82 7.29
CA PHE A 130 -5.13 8.40 7.38
C PHE A 130 -3.84 7.57 7.50
N CYS A 131 -2.89 7.76 6.59
CA CYS A 131 -1.63 7.02 6.60
C CYS A 131 -0.81 7.30 7.86
N MET A 132 -0.71 8.57 8.28
CA MET A 132 -0.04 8.97 9.50
C MET A 132 -0.64 8.30 10.74
N GLY A 133 -1.96 8.21 10.82
CA GLY A 133 -2.67 7.59 11.95
C GLY A 133 -2.54 6.07 11.97
N ARG A 134 -2.75 5.40 10.83
CA ARG A 134 -2.71 3.94 10.74
C ARG A 134 -1.31 3.36 10.98
N CYS A 135 -0.29 3.94 10.34
CA CYS A 135 1.10 3.47 10.46
C CYS A 135 1.68 3.65 11.87
N ARG A 136 1.11 4.55 12.69
CA ARG A 136 1.66 4.89 14.01
C ARG A 136 1.40 3.81 15.06
N HIS A 137 0.24 3.16 15.03
CA HIS A 137 -0.12 2.13 16.01
C HIS A 137 -1.07 1.10 15.38
N SER A 138 -0.55 -0.09 15.11
CA SER A 138 -1.39 -1.22 14.72
C SER A 138 -1.61 -2.10 15.94
N SER A 139 -2.85 -2.16 16.44
CA SER A 139 -3.20 -3.11 17.51
C SER A 139 -3.00 -4.57 17.09
N ALA A 140 -2.94 -4.85 15.77
CA ALA A 140 -2.63 -6.17 15.24
C ALA A 140 -1.14 -6.53 15.32
N SER A 141 -0.27 -5.54 15.58
CA SER A 141 1.18 -5.72 15.60
C SER A 141 1.74 -5.88 17.03
N VAL A 142 0.87 -5.88 18.05
CA VAL A 142 1.26 -5.96 19.47
C VAL A 142 0.78 -7.28 20.09
N VAL A 143 1.67 -7.94 20.83
CA VAL A 143 1.49 -9.17 21.59
C VAL A 143 1.60 -8.83 23.08
N HIS A 144 0.66 -9.32 23.89
CA HIS A 144 0.59 -9.04 25.34
C HIS A 144 0.70 -7.54 25.67
N GLU A 145 -0.03 -6.72 24.89
CA GLU A 145 -0.19 -5.26 25.04
C GLU A 145 1.09 -4.39 24.95
N ASN A 146 2.30 -4.96 25.04
CA ASN A 146 3.55 -4.20 25.15
C ASN A 146 4.74 -4.76 24.33
N ALA A 147 4.61 -5.88 23.63
CA ALA A 147 5.67 -6.41 22.77
C ALA A 147 5.24 -6.43 21.31
N TYR A 148 6.07 -5.99 20.37
CA TYR A 148 5.72 -6.11 18.95
C TYR A 148 5.89 -7.56 18.49
N LEU A 149 4.95 -8.04 17.65
CA LEU A 149 5.00 -9.37 17.05
C LEU A 149 6.22 -9.56 16.14
N SER A 150 6.67 -8.47 15.53
CA SER A 150 7.73 -8.44 14.52
C SER A 150 8.30 -7.02 14.44
N ASP A 151 9.50 -6.89 13.88
CA ASP A 151 10.07 -5.60 13.49
C ASP A 151 9.16 -4.84 12.50
N PHE A 152 8.35 -5.55 11.71
CA PHE A 152 7.34 -4.96 10.82
C PHE A 152 6.03 -4.62 11.55
N HIS A 153 6.05 -3.54 12.33
CA HIS A 153 4.93 -3.18 13.22
C HIS A 153 4.17 -1.91 12.79
N HIS A 154 4.67 -1.17 11.79
CA HIS A 154 3.97 -0.04 11.20
C HIS A 154 3.10 -0.52 10.04
N CYS A 155 1.79 -0.61 10.21
CA CYS A 155 0.90 -1.17 9.20
C CYS A 155 -0.18 -0.18 8.75
N PHE A 156 -0.51 -0.18 7.46
CA PHE A 156 -1.57 0.66 6.91
C PHE A 156 -2.83 -0.10 6.44
N LEU A 157 -2.79 -1.43 6.46
CA LEU A 157 -3.93 -2.28 6.08
C LEU A 157 -5.22 -1.87 6.81
N VAL A 158 -6.30 -1.60 6.08
CA VAL A 158 -7.63 -1.42 6.67
C VAL A 158 -8.24 -2.80 6.91
N GLN A 159 -8.33 -3.24 8.17
CA GLN A 159 -9.25 -4.31 8.52
C GLN A 159 -10.67 -3.75 8.37
N GLN A 160 -11.35 -4.13 7.28
CA GLN A 160 -12.76 -3.81 7.08
C GLN A 160 -13.57 -4.33 8.28
N ASN A 161 -14.50 -3.53 8.80
CA ASN A 161 -15.32 -3.84 9.98
C ASN A 161 -16.11 -5.14 9.79
N SER A 162 -15.53 -6.26 10.22
CA SER A 162 -16.28 -7.40 10.73
C SER A 162 -16.28 -7.26 12.25
N SER A 163 -17.31 -6.59 12.77
CA SER A 163 -17.60 -6.60 14.20
C SER A 163 -17.76 -8.04 14.69
N ALA A 164 -17.03 -8.37 15.75
CA ALA A 164 -17.02 -9.63 16.48
C ALA A 164 -16.40 -10.83 15.73
N GLY A 165 -15.19 -11.21 16.17
CA GLY A 165 -14.65 -12.57 16.06
C GLY A 165 -14.67 -13.21 14.68
N SER A 166 -13.71 -12.88 13.82
CA SER A 166 -13.23 -13.82 12.80
C SER A 166 -11.95 -13.30 12.14
N THR A 167 -10.86 -14.01 12.39
CA THR A 167 -9.61 -13.92 11.67
C THR A 167 -9.74 -14.56 10.27
N GLU A 168 -10.73 -14.17 9.44
CA GLU A 168 -11.02 -14.93 8.20
C GLU A 168 -11.41 -14.16 6.92
N SER A 169 -11.62 -12.84 6.91
CA SER A 169 -12.36 -12.23 5.77
C SER A 169 -11.58 -11.61 4.61
N ASN A 170 -10.28 -11.88 4.44
CA ASN A 170 -9.58 -11.56 3.16
C ASN A 170 -8.87 -12.76 2.49
N PHE A 171 -8.96 -13.94 3.10
CA PHE A 171 -8.50 -15.20 2.49
C PHE A 171 -9.67 -16.08 2.04
N GLY A 172 -10.86 -15.93 2.64
CA GLY A 172 -12.06 -16.66 2.23
C GLY A 172 -12.44 -16.41 0.76
N SER A 173 -12.38 -15.15 0.31
CA SER A 173 -12.78 -14.79 -1.07
C SER A 173 -11.85 -15.31 -2.18
N ARG A 174 -10.60 -15.68 -1.86
CA ARG A 174 -9.66 -16.26 -2.83
C ARG A 174 -9.73 -17.77 -2.88
N LEU A 175 -10.06 -18.42 -1.76
CA LEU A 175 -10.25 -19.87 -1.64
C LEU A 175 -11.71 -20.31 -1.86
N ASP A 176 -12.59 -19.42 -2.31
CA ASP A 176 -13.98 -19.76 -2.65
C ASP A 176 -14.02 -20.91 -3.67
N GLY A 177 -14.72 -21.99 -3.31
CA GLY A 177 -14.83 -23.19 -4.13
C GLY A 177 -13.62 -24.13 -4.10
N ILE A 178 -12.62 -23.89 -3.23
CA ILE A 178 -11.45 -24.76 -3.05
C ILE A 178 -11.52 -25.45 -1.69
N ASN A 179 -11.48 -26.78 -1.70
CA ASN A 179 -11.30 -27.61 -0.52
C ASN A 179 -9.80 -27.77 -0.21
N VAL A 180 -9.34 -27.15 0.87
CA VAL A 180 -7.95 -27.27 1.32
C VAL A 180 -7.79 -28.51 2.18
N ILE A 181 -6.94 -29.45 1.77
CA ILE A 181 -6.69 -30.69 2.49
C ILE A 181 -5.21 -30.87 2.82
N LEU A 182 -4.93 -31.64 3.88
CA LEU A 182 -3.58 -32.08 4.23
C LEU A 182 -3.30 -33.44 3.59
N GLY A 183 -2.27 -33.51 2.75
CA GLY A 183 -1.77 -34.76 2.19
C GLY A 183 -1.15 -35.68 3.24
N ARG A 184 -1.03 -36.96 2.89
CA ARG A 184 -0.20 -37.91 3.66
C ARG A 184 1.28 -37.62 3.44
N GLN A 185 2.11 -38.19 4.29
CA GLN A 185 3.56 -38.09 4.15
C GLN A 185 4.00 -38.72 2.82
N GLY A 186 4.82 -38.01 2.05
CA GLY A 186 5.29 -38.49 0.74
C GLY A 186 4.25 -38.47 -0.37
N GLU A 187 3.06 -37.92 -0.12
CA GLU A 187 1.98 -37.89 -1.11
C GLU A 187 1.99 -36.57 -1.91
N SER A 188 1.68 -36.65 -3.20
CA SER A 188 1.46 -35.46 -4.04
C SER A 188 0.04 -34.93 -3.90
N CYS A 189 -0.18 -33.64 -4.23
CA CYS A 189 -1.53 -33.08 -4.19
C CYS A 189 -2.47 -33.71 -5.22
N SER A 190 -1.95 -34.11 -6.39
CA SER A 190 -2.73 -34.86 -7.39
C SER A 190 -3.29 -36.17 -6.83
N SER A 191 -2.52 -36.91 -6.02
CA SER A 191 -3.00 -38.12 -5.36
C SER A 191 -3.97 -37.80 -4.22
N ALA A 192 -3.60 -36.85 -3.36
CA ALA A 192 -4.39 -36.50 -2.18
C ALA A 192 -5.80 -36.01 -2.55
N CYS A 193 -5.93 -35.15 -3.57
CA CYS A 193 -7.22 -34.68 -4.05
C CYS A 193 -8.03 -35.82 -4.69
N ARG A 194 -7.38 -36.69 -5.49
CA ARG A 194 -8.05 -37.84 -6.12
C ARG A 194 -8.65 -38.80 -5.10
N ALA A 195 -7.95 -39.02 -3.98
CA ALA A 195 -8.46 -39.81 -2.87
C ALA A 195 -9.72 -39.22 -2.20
N LYS A 196 -10.00 -37.93 -2.43
CA LYS A 196 -11.22 -37.22 -2.01
C LYS A 196 -12.24 -37.06 -3.14
N GLY A 197 -12.01 -37.66 -4.31
CA GLY A 197 -12.89 -37.52 -5.48
C GLY A 197 -12.78 -36.15 -6.17
N GLN A 198 -11.69 -35.41 -5.93
CA GLN A 198 -11.45 -34.06 -6.43
C GLN A 198 -10.17 -33.99 -7.27
N SER A 199 -9.95 -32.88 -7.96
CA SER A 199 -8.70 -32.61 -8.70
C SER A 199 -7.89 -31.51 -8.02
N CYS A 200 -6.56 -31.61 -8.10
CA CYS A 200 -5.71 -30.53 -7.62
C CYS A 200 -5.86 -29.30 -8.51
N VAL A 201 -5.85 -28.09 -7.92
CA VAL A 201 -6.00 -26.82 -8.61
C VAL A 201 -4.67 -26.05 -8.58
N PRO A 202 -3.81 -26.18 -9.61
CA PRO A 202 -2.45 -25.62 -9.58
C PRO A 202 -2.40 -24.11 -9.38
N SER A 203 -3.35 -23.38 -9.98
CA SER A 203 -3.42 -21.91 -9.90
C SER A 203 -3.66 -21.38 -8.48
N ARG A 204 -4.07 -22.24 -7.54
CA ARG A 204 -4.34 -21.91 -6.14
C ARG A 204 -3.21 -22.33 -5.20
N LEU A 205 -2.16 -22.97 -5.70
CA LEU A 205 -1.01 -23.34 -4.88
C LEU A 205 -0.30 -22.11 -4.32
N SER A 206 -0.18 -21.02 -5.09
CA SER A 206 0.45 -19.77 -4.63
C SER A 206 -0.32 -19.10 -3.47
N GLU A 207 -1.63 -19.32 -3.38
CA GLU A 207 -2.45 -18.84 -2.27
C GLU A 207 -2.16 -19.61 -0.98
N LEU A 208 -1.91 -20.92 -1.10
CA LEU A 208 -1.52 -21.77 0.02
C LEU A 208 -0.02 -21.65 0.37
N ASN A 209 0.80 -21.17 -0.55
CA ASN A 209 2.25 -21.03 -0.44
C ASN A 209 2.67 -19.82 0.41
N LYS A 210 1.99 -19.61 1.53
CA LYS A 210 2.24 -18.50 2.46
C LYS A 210 2.37 -19.06 3.86
N CYS A 211 3.38 -18.60 4.60
CA CYS A 211 3.61 -19.07 5.97
C CYS A 211 2.37 -18.91 6.85
N GLN A 212 1.63 -17.82 6.70
CA GLN A 212 0.41 -17.56 7.47
C GLN A 212 -0.69 -18.60 7.19
N ILE A 213 -0.76 -19.10 5.95
CA ILE A 213 -1.72 -20.14 5.57
C ILE A 213 -1.23 -21.50 6.05
N LEU A 214 0.04 -21.81 5.88
CA LEU A 214 0.64 -23.02 6.44
C LEU A 214 0.38 -23.12 7.95
N GLN A 215 0.63 -22.06 8.73
CA GLN A 215 0.39 -22.01 10.18
C GLN A 215 -1.10 -22.16 10.57
N LYS A 216 -2.03 -21.92 9.65
CA LYS A 216 -3.46 -22.13 9.89
C LYS A 216 -3.85 -23.61 9.81
N TYR A 217 -3.21 -24.38 8.94
CA TYR A 217 -3.55 -25.78 8.67
C TYR A 217 -2.54 -26.78 9.26
N MET A 218 -1.33 -26.33 9.58
CA MET A 218 -0.19 -27.14 10.03
C MET A 218 0.35 -26.61 11.36
N ARG A 219 1.18 -27.39 12.05
CA ARG A 219 1.71 -26.98 13.36
C ARG A 219 2.84 -25.96 13.21
N CYS A 220 3.71 -26.14 12.22
CA CYS A 220 4.86 -25.28 11.94
C CYS A 220 5.69 -24.98 13.20
N LYS A 221 5.93 -26.02 14.02
CA LYS A 221 6.56 -25.93 15.35
C LYS A 221 7.88 -25.17 15.33
N ASN A 222 8.68 -25.34 14.27
CA ASN A 222 9.98 -24.71 14.11
C ASN A 222 9.96 -23.48 13.20
N GLY A 223 8.78 -22.92 12.91
CA GLY A 223 8.60 -21.77 12.05
C GLY A 223 8.46 -22.14 10.57
N CYS A 224 8.59 -21.13 9.71
CA CYS A 224 8.49 -21.27 8.25
C CYS A 224 9.82 -20.89 7.59
N PHE A 225 10.26 -21.69 6.61
CA PHE A 225 11.49 -21.43 5.87
C PHE A 225 11.26 -21.47 4.37
N PRO A 226 11.91 -20.59 3.60
CA PRO A 226 11.94 -20.69 2.16
C PRO A 226 12.74 -21.93 1.75
N SER A 227 12.26 -22.66 0.74
CA SER A 227 12.97 -23.80 0.16
C SER A 227 12.68 -23.89 -1.35
N LEU A 228 13.32 -24.83 -2.05
CA LEU A 228 13.23 -25.00 -3.52
C LEU A 228 12.75 -26.40 -3.95
N GLY A 229 12.16 -27.16 -3.01
CA GLY A 229 11.64 -28.50 -3.22
C GLY A 229 10.29 -28.50 -3.95
N PRO A 230 10.04 -29.52 -4.82
CA PRO A 230 8.80 -29.64 -5.59
C PRO A 230 7.58 -29.96 -4.72
N ASP A 231 7.80 -30.36 -3.47
CA ASP A 231 6.80 -30.74 -2.49
C ASP A 231 6.17 -29.54 -1.77
N GLN A 232 6.65 -28.32 -2.00
CA GLN A 232 6.08 -27.14 -1.37
C GLN A 232 4.70 -26.77 -1.95
N PRO A 233 3.80 -26.19 -1.15
CA PRO A 233 3.93 -25.87 0.28
C PRO A 233 3.68 -27.10 1.19
N ALA A 234 4.51 -27.29 2.22
CA ALA A 234 4.47 -28.49 3.06
C ALA A 234 5.00 -28.29 4.48
N GLU A 235 4.66 -29.20 5.40
CA GLU A 235 5.30 -29.33 6.72
C GLU A 235 6.22 -30.55 6.74
N VAL A 236 7.41 -30.38 7.31
CA VAL A 236 8.36 -31.47 7.55
C VAL A 236 7.87 -32.28 8.74
N VAL A 237 7.77 -33.60 8.60
CA VAL A 237 7.32 -34.49 9.68
C VAL A 237 8.30 -34.50 10.85
N ASP A 238 7.80 -34.75 12.05
CA ASP A 238 8.59 -34.72 13.30
C ASP A 238 9.71 -35.79 13.29
N GLU A 239 9.52 -36.89 12.57
CA GLU A 239 10.46 -38.02 12.47
C GLU A 239 11.56 -37.81 11.40
N ALA A 240 11.57 -36.68 10.71
CA ALA A 240 12.56 -36.40 9.68
C ALA A 240 13.99 -36.27 10.28
N PRO A 241 15.04 -36.53 9.48
CA PRO A 241 16.41 -36.21 9.86
C PRO A 241 16.57 -34.76 10.32
N LYS A 242 17.39 -34.53 11.36
CA LYS A 242 17.58 -33.20 11.99
C LYS A 242 18.00 -32.12 10.99
N ASN A 243 18.77 -32.48 9.96
CA ASN A 243 19.23 -31.57 8.92
C ASN A 243 18.12 -31.07 7.98
N LEU A 244 16.92 -31.66 8.05
CA LEU A 244 15.74 -31.23 7.26
C LEU A 244 14.78 -30.34 8.05
N ASN A 245 15.14 -29.94 9.27
CA ASN A 245 14.31 -29.13 10.18
C ASN A 245 12.92 -29.76 10.45
N PRO A 246 12.86 -30.88 11.20
CA PRO A 246 11.60 -31.54 11.56
C PRO A 246 10.60 -30.57 12.19
N GLY A 247 9.32 -30.66 11.82
CA GLY A 247 8.27 -29.77 12.31
C GLY A 247 8.30 -28.34 11.76
N ALA A 248 9.18 -28.03 10.80
CA ALA A 248 9.17 -26.75 10.11
C ALA A 248 8.22 -26.77 8.91
N CYS A 249 7.62 -25.62 8.62
CA CYS A 249 6.84 -25.41 7.39
C CYS A 249 7.74 -24.85 6.29
N LEU A 250 7.56 -25.33 5.07
CA LEU A 250 8.35 -24.98 3.90
C LEU A 250 7.44 -24.35 2.86
N TYR A 251 7.88 -23.20 2.35
CA TYR A 251 7.21 -22.48 1.27
C TYR A 251 8.22 -22.10 0.19
N MET A 252 7.74 -21.95 -1.04
CA MET A 252 8.55 -21.60 -2.20
C MET A 252 8.60 -20.07 -2.34
N GLN A 253 9.77 -19.49 -2.61
CA GLN A 253 9.86 -18.04 -2.91
C GLN A 253 9.49 -17.70 -4.36
N MET A 254 9.65 -18.67 -5.27
CA MET A 254 9.39 -18.54 -6.71
C MET A 254 8.11 -19.31 -7.08
N ASP A 255 6.97 -18.60 -7.12
CA ASP A 255 5.64 -19.20 -7.31
C ASP A 255 5.46 -19.94 -8.66
N ASP A 256 6.28 -19.64 -9.67
CA ASP A 256 6.23 -20.26 -11.01
C ASP A 256 6.64 -21.74 -11.03
N ARG A 257 7.21 -22.26 -9.93
CA ARG A 257 7.66 -23.65 -9.81
C ARG A 257 6.75 -24.54 -8.96
N LEU A 258 5.61 -24.03 -8.49
CA LEU A 258 4.65 -24.79 -7.71
C LEU A 258 3.95 -25.85 -8.60
N THR A 259 3.87 -27.09 -8.11
CA THR A 259 3.27 -28.20 -8.86
C THR A 259 2.41 -29.10 -7.98
N CYS A 260 1.33 -29.63 -8.54
CA CYS A 260 0.47 -30.62 -7.87
C CYS A 260 1.13 -32.00 -7.74
N ASP A 261 2.09 -32.33 -8.62
CA ASP A 261 2.65 -33.68 -8.71
C ASP A 261 3.90 -33.89 -7.84
N GLY A 262 4.51 -32.82 -7.36
CA GLY A 262 5.67 -32.92 -6.48
C GLY A 262 5.34 -33.63 -5.16
N SER A 263 6.31 -34.35 -4.62
CA SER A 263 6.22 -35.01 -3.31
C SER A 263 7.61 -35.18 -2.71
N HIS A 264 7.67 -35.38 -1.40
CA HIS A 264 8.91 -35.67 -0.71
C HIS A 264 8.66 -36.56 0.51
N GLN A 265 9.51 -37.55 0.73
CA GLN A 265 9.28 -38.62 1.71
C GLN A 265 9.18 -38.14 3.17
N HIS A 266 9.68 -36.95 3.48
CA HIS A 266 9.69 -36.37 4.84
C HIS A 266 8.76 -35.18 5.00
N THR A 267 7.87 -34.92 4.04
CA THR A 267 6.95 -33.78 4.13
C THR A 267 5.52 -34.19 3.87
N ARG A 268 4.60 -33.37 4.37
CA ARG A 268 3.16 -33.47 4.16
C ARG A 268 2.68 -32.17 3.53
N ARG A 269 2.07 -32.28 2.35
CA ARG A 269 1.70 -31.13 1.53
C ARG A 269 0.36 -30.54 1.95
N LEU A 270 0.20 -29.22 1.78
CA LEU A 270 -1.09 -28.54 1.84
C LEU A 270 -1.64 -28.42 0.41
N CYS A 271 -2.82 -28.98 0.15
CA CYS A 271 -3.30 -29.19 -1.21
C CYS A 271 -4.62 -28.46 -1.47
N PRO A 272 -4.72 -27.68 -2.57
CA PRO A 272 -5.97 -27.08 -3.01
C PRO A 272 -6.72 -28.05 -3.95
N CYS A 273 -7.86 -28.56 -3.51
CA CYS A 273 -8.68 -29.51 -4.28
C CYS A 273 -10.02 -28.89 -4.67
N ALA A 274 -10.52 -29.20 -5.87
CA ALA A 274 -11.87 -28.88 -6.30
C ALA A 274 -12.50 -30.08 -7.00
#